data_AF-A0A929YJB0-F1
#
_entry.id   AF-A0A929YJB0-F1
#
_cell.length_a   1.000
_cell.length_b   1.000
_cell.length_c   1.000
_cell.angle_alpha   90.00
_cell.angle_beta   90.00
_cell.angle_gamma   90.00
#
_symmetry.space_group_name_H-M   'P 1'
#
loop_
_entity.id
_entity.type
_entity.pdbx_description
1 polymer ?
#
loop_
_entity_poly.entity_id
_entity_poly.type
_entity_poly.pdbx_seq_one_letter_code
_entity_poly.pdbx_strand_id
1 'polypeptide(L)' 'MPEPKKQSSPRKTGLRRSHLRLVLARAVNKKSPVKAFETAKKTPNLKVKTVKTAVKATKKTKKSEK' A
#
# COMPACT_ATOMS: atom_id res chain seq x y z
N MET A 1 5.33 26.81 18.27
CA MET A 1 4.44 26.84 17.09
C MET A 1 3.08 27.31 17.57
N PRO A 2 2.43 28.29 16.95
CA PRO A 2 1.13 28.75 17.42
C PRO A 2 0.11 27.62 17.38
N GLU A 3 -0.70 27.53 18.42
CA GLU A 3 -1.75 26.51 18.51
C GLU A 3 -2.91 26.83 17.56
N PRO A 4 -3.48 25.82 16.89
CA PRO A 4 -4.60 26.04 16.00
C PRO A 4 -5.86 26.40 16.80
N LYS A 5 -6.49 27.53 16.45
CA LYS A 5 -7.75 27.98 17.10
C LYS A 5 -8.90 26.97 16.96
N LYS A 6 -8.89 26.16 15.89
CA LYS A 6 -9.90 25.15 15.58
C LYS A 6 -9.23 23.92 15.00
N GLN A 7 -9.83 22.75 15.27
CA GLN A 7 -9.38 21.51 14.67
C GLN A 7 -9.63 21.51 13.16
N SER A 8 -8.65 21.04 12.38
CA SER A 8 -8.83 20.89 10.94
C SER A 8 -9.85 19.80 10.63
N SER A 9 -10.72 20.05 9.65
CA SER A 9 -11.71 19.05 9.24
C SER A 9 -11.04 17.78 8.68
N PRO A 10 -11.67 16.60 8.80
CA PRO A 10 -11.13 15.34 8.28
C PRO A 10 -10.78 15.40 6.78
N ARG A 11 -11.57 16.13 5.99
CA ARG A 11 -11.30 16.35 4.57
C ARG A 11 -10.01 17.16 4.36
N LYS A 12 -9.83 18.27 5.09
CA LYS A 12 -8.64 19.12 4.98
C LYS A 12 -7.37 18.37 5.40
N THR A 13 -7.41 17.62 6.49
CA THR A 13 -6.26 16.82 6.93
C THR A 13 -5.94 15.70 5.94
N GLY A 14 -6.96 15.02 5.40
CA GLY A 14 -6.81 13.97 4.39
C GLY A 14 -6.18 14.47 3.09
N LEU A 15 -6.64 15.62 2.58
CA LEU A 15 -6.09 16.24 1.37
C LEU A 15 -4.64 16.68 1.60
N ARG A 16 -4.35 17.32 2.73
CA ARG A 16 -2.98 17.71 3.08
C ARG A 16 -2.03 16.51 3.15
N ARG A 17 -2.49 15.36 3.66
CA ARG A 17 -1.69 14.12 3.79
C ARG A 17 -1.70 13.24 2.53
N SER A 18 -2.37 13.65 1.45
CA SER A 18 -2.50 12.83 0.23
C SER A 18 -1.15 12.50 -0.41
N HIS A 19 -0.22 13.46 -0.46
CA HIS A 19 1.12 13.26 -1.00
C HIS A 19 1.92 12.22 -0.20
N LEU A 20 1.84 12.23 1.14
CA LEU A 20 2.51 11.23 1.98
C LEU A 20 2.03 9.82 1.68
N ARG A 21 0.72 9.64 1.49
CA ARG A 21 0.14 8.34 1.11
C ARG A 21 0.67 7.85 -0.23
N LEU A 22 0.77 8.75 -1.23
CA LEU A 22 1.29 8.42 -2.55
C LEU A 22 2.77 8.06 -2.52
N VAL A 23 3.58 8.83 -1.78
CA VAL A 23 5.03 8.56 -1.61
C VAL A 23 5.23 7.21 -0.94
N LEU A 24 4.48 6.93 0.12
CA LEU A 24 4.56 5.67 0.84
C LEU A 24 4.14 4.48 -0.06
N ALA A 25 3.02 4.60 -0.78
CA ALA A 25 2.54 3.54 -1.67
C ALA A 25 3.59 3.20 -2.75
N ARG A 26 4.21 4.20 -3.37
CA ARG A 26 5.28 4.01 -4.36
C ARG A 26 6.52 3.37 -3.74
N ALA A 27 6.91 3.78 -2.54
CA ALA A 27 8.06 3.21 -1.84
C ALA A 27 7.83 1.73 -1.48
N VAL A 28 6.64 1.39 -1.00
CA VAL A 28 6.24 0.02 -0.68
C VAL A 28 6.18 -0.83 -1.95
N ASN A 29 5.61 -0.31 -3.04
CA ASN A 29 5.52 -1.02 -4.32
C ASN A 29 6.88 -1.34 -4.96
N LYS A 30 7.93 -0.57 -4.62
CA LYS A 30 9.30 -0.86 -5.06
C LYS A 30 9.95 -2.01 -4.29
N LYS A 31 9.60 -2.19 -3.00
CA LYS A 31 10.30 -3.12 -2.10
C LYS A 31 9.52 -4.41 -1.81
N SER A 32 8.19 -4.32 -1.81
CA SER A 32 7.30 -5.40 -1.38
C SER A 32 6.81 -6.21 -2.59
N PRO A 33 6.73 -7.54 -2.49
CA PRO A 33 6.06 -8.37 -3.49
C PRO A 33 4.54 -8.12 -3.53
N VAL A 34 3.96 -7.62 -2.43
CA VAL A 34 2.55 -7.24 -2.35
C VAL A 34 2.40 -5.77 -2.72
N LYS A 35 1.67 -5.50 -3.80
CA LYS A 35 1.42 -4.14 -4.28
C LYS A 35 0.33 -3.45 -3.46
N ALA A 36 0.64 -2.26 -2.97
CA ALA A 36 -0.27 -1.29 -2.41
C ALA A 36 -0.95 -0.46 -3.51
N PHE A 37 -2.15 0.01 -3.22
CA PHE A 37 -2.89 0.91 -4.11
C PHE A 37 -2.26 2.30 -4.13
N GLU A 38 -2.03 2.85 -5.32
CA GLU A 38 -1.50 4.20 -5.52
C GLU A 38 -2.61 5.19 -5.90
N THR A 39 -3.13 5.07 -7.11
CA THR A 39 -4.23 5.89 -7.64
C THR A 39 -5.11 5.03 -8.52
N ALA A 40 -6.37 5.42 -8.70
CA ALA A 40 -7.32 4.66 -9.50
C ALA A 40 -6.83 4.42 -10.95
N LYS A 41 -6.10 5.38 -11.53
CA LYS A 41 -5.56 5.29 -12.89
C LYS A 41 -4.33 4.38 -13.00
N LYS A 42 -3.47 4.36 -11.97
CA LYS A 42 -2.20 3.61 -12.00
C LYS A 42 -2.34 2.18 -11.50
N THR A 43 -3.21 1.96 -10.51
CA THR A 43 -3.48 0.65 -9.93
C THR A 43 -5.00 0.42 -9.90
N PRO A 44 -5.62 0.06 -11.02
CA PRO A 44 -7.03 -0.28 -11.03
C PRO A 44 -7.26 -1.58 -10.23
N ASN A 45 -8.04 -1.47 -9.16
CA ASN A 45 -8.68 -2.58 -8.44
C ASN A 45 -7.77 -3.73 -7.98
N LEU A 46 -6.77 -3.44 -7.13
CA LEU A 46 -6.00 -4.45 -6.42
C LEU A 46 -6.89 -5.15 -5.37
N LYS A 47 -7.50 -6.29 -5.72
CA LYS A 47 -7.99 -7.28 -4.74
C LYS A 47 -6.77 -7.93 -4.10
N VAL A 48 -6.28 -7.36 -3.00
CA VAL A 48 -5.08 -7.83 -2.29
C VAL A 48 -5.33 -9.28 -1.86
N LYS A 49 -4.76 -10.25 -2.58
CA LYS A 49 -4.72 -11.65 -2.15
C LYS A 49 -3.75 -11.71 -0.97
N THR A 50 -4.28 -11.78 0.24
CA THR A 50 -3.50 -11.97 1.45
C THR A 50 -2.66 -13.25 1.36
N VAL A 51 -1.52 -13.23 2.07
CA VAL A 51 -0.31 -14.07 2.05
C VAL A 51 -0.46 -15.60 1.90
N LYS A 52 -1.67 -16.17 1.91
CA LYS A 52 -1.91 -17.61 1.66
C LYS A 52 -1.38 -18.13 0.31
N THR A 53 -1.12 -17.26 -0.67
CA THR A 53 -0.59 -17.65 -1.98
C THR A 53 0.94 -17.65 -2.08
N ALA A 54 1.65 -16.83 -1.30
CA ALA A 54 3.11 -16.75 -1.32
C ALA A 54 3.79 -18.00 -0.70
N VAL A 55 3.21 -18.54 0.38
CA VAL A 55 3.67 -19.82 0.98
C VAL A 55 3.44 -21.01 0.04
N LYS A 56 2.47 -20.92 -0.87
CA LYS A 56 2.16 -21.98 -1.84
C LYS A 56 3.19 -22.02 -2.99
N ALA A 57 3.78 -20.89 -3.34
CA ALA A 57 4.82 -20.81 -4.37
C ALA A 57 6.16 -21.38 -3.88
N THR A 58 6.58 -21.08 -2.65
CA THR A 58 7.82 -21.62 -2.05
C THR A 58 7.72 -23.11 -1.70
N LYS A 59 6.53 -23.64 -1.43
CA LYS A 59 6.31 -25.08 -1.28
C LYS A 59 6.33 -25.85 -2.60
N LYS A 60 5.97 -25.23 -3.73
CA LYS A 60 5.99 -25.91 -5.04
C LYS A 60 7.42 -26.10 -5.56
N THR A 61 8.29 -25.10 -5.39
CA THR A 61 9.70 -25.21 -5.81
C THR A 61 10.48 -26.22 -4.97
N LYS A 62 10.25 -26.30 -3.65
CA LYS A 62 10.87 -27.34 -2.80
C LYS A 62 10.35 -28.77 -3.01
N LYS A 63 9.20 -28.94 -3.67
CA LYS A 63 8.61 -30.26 -3.96
C LYS A 63 8.99 -30.78 -5.35
N SER A 64 9.54 -29.94 -6.23
CA SER A 64 10.06 -30.32 -7.54
C SER A 64 11.55 -30.65 -7.55
N GLU A 65 12.26 -30.44 -6.42
CA GLU A 65 13.68 -30.76 -6.23
C GLU A 65 13.91 -32.02 -5.37
N LYS A 66 12.87 -32.78 -5.03
CA LYS A 66 12.98 -34.04 -4.28
C LYS A 66 12.24 -35.17 -4.98
#